data_AF-A0A944ACG4-F1
#
_entry.id   AF-A0A944ACG4-F1
#
_cell.length_a   1.000
_cell.length_b   1.000
_cell.length_c   1.000
_cell.angle_alpha   90.00
_cell.angle_beta   90.00
_cell.angle_gamma   90.00
#
_symmetry.space_group_name_H-M   'P 1'
#
loop_
_entity.id
_entity.type
_entity.pdbx_description
1 polymer ?
#
loop_
_entity_poly.entity_id
_entity_poly.type
_entity_poly.pdbx_seq_one_letter_code
_entity_poly.pdbx_strand_id
1 'polypeptide(L)' 'LNIDPISAAMNGGEDYKLLFTVPILQLDKFRHDFQTFDIIGHLAQKEAGTVLVLPDGREMPVRAQGWREEE' A
#
# COMPACT_ATOMS: atom_id res chain seq x y z
N LEU A 1 -13.68 2.94 -18.85
CA LEU A 1 -12.87 3.73 -17.91
C LEU A 1 -11.41 3.43 -18.21
N ASN A 2 -10.66 4.41 -18.73
CA ASN A 2 -9.23 4.26 -19.04
C ASN A 2 -8.41 4.84 -17.89
N ILE A 3 -8.63 4.30 -16.69
CA ILE A 3 -7.99 4.78 -15.45
C ILE A 3 -6.68 4.02 -15.28
N ASP A 4 -5.63 4.77 -14.95
CA ASP A 4 -4.34 4.20 -14.59
C ASP A 4 -4.48 3.26 -13.36
N PRO A 5 -3.96 2.02 -13.42
CA PRO A 5 -4.16 1.04 -12.34
C PRO A 5 -3.61 1.48 -10.98
N ILE A 6 -2.51 2.24 -10.95
CA ILE A 6 -1.94 2.78 -9.70
C ILE A 6 -2.92 3.81 -9.13
N SER A 7 -3.47 4.67 -9.98
CA SER A 7 -4.47 5.66 -9.57
C SER A 7 -5.72 5.01 -8.98
N ALA A 8 -6.18 3.89 -9.56
CA ALA A 8 -7.31 3.12 -9.04
C ALA A 8 -6.98 2.45 -7.69
N ALA A 9 -5.80 1.82 -7.56
CA ALA A 9 -5.39 1.17 -6.32
C ALA A 9 -5.14 2.14 -5.16
N MET A 10 -4.67 3.36 -5.45
CA MET A 10 -4.31 4.34 -4.42
C MET A 10 -5.45 5.26 -4.00
N ASN A 11 -6.41 5.53 -4.90
CA ASN A 11 -7.50 6.49 -4.65
C ASN A 11 -8.89 5.87 -4.81
N GLY A 12 -8.96 4.56 -5.03
CA GLY A 12 -10.20 3.81 -4.94
C GLY A 12 -10.75 3.77 -3.51
N GLY A 13 -11.77 2.96 -3.33
CA GLY A 13 -12.41 2.72 -2.05
C GLY A 13 -13.31 1.50 -2.16
N GLU A 14 -14.00 1.16 -1.07
CA GLU A 14 -14.95 0.03 -1.04
C GLU A 14 -14.35 -1.36 -1.35
N ASP A 15 -13.01 -1.49 -1.32
CA ASP A 15 -12.35 -2.79 -1.53
C ASP A 15 -12.44 -3.72 -0.32
N TYR A 16 -12.75 -3.17 0.87
CA TYR A 16 -12.87 -3.87 2.15
C TYR A 16 -11.71 -4.85 2.44
N LYS A 17 -10.50 -4.48 2.05
CA LYS A 17 -9.27 -5.23 2.30
C LYS A 17 -8.62 -4.83 3.63
N LEU A 18 -7.74 -5.70 4.13
CA LEU A 18 -6.91 -5.42 5.29
C LEU A 18 -5.54 -4.90 4.84
N LEU A 19 -5.05 -3.85 5.50
CA LEU A 19 -3.68 -3.36 5.38
C LEU A 19 -3.02 -3.47 6.75
N PHE A 20 -1.91 -4.20 6.82
CA PHE A 20 -1.18 -4.45 8.07
C PHE A 20 0.31 -4.64 7.78
N THR A 21 1.11 -4.70 8.84
CA THR A 21 2.54 -4.99 8.78
C THR A 21 2.84 -6.29 9.50
N VAL A 22 3.88 -7.00 9.05
CA VAL A 22 4.38 -8.23 9.68
C VAL A 22 5.89 -8.06 9.90
N PRO A 23 6.43 -8.40 11.09
CA PRO A 23 7.86 -8.45 11.29
C PRO A 23 8.50 -9.43 10.28
N ILE A 24 9.59 -9.02 9.62
CA ILE A 24 10.25 -9.84 8.59
C ILE A 24 10.60 -11.25 9.11
N LEU A 25 11.02 -11.36 10.38
CA LEU A 25 11.34 -12.63 11.04
C LEU A 25 10.15 -13.59 11.18
N GLN A 26 8.92 -13.12 11.03
CA GLN A 26 7.69 -13.92 11.11
C GLN A 26 7.07 -14.19 9.74
N LEU A 27 7.65 -13.68 8.66
CA LEU A 27 7.06 -13.75 7.32
C LEU A 27 6.84 -15.19 6.85
N ASP A 28 7.80 -16.09 7.10
CA ASP A 28 7.67 -17.50 6.68
C ASP A 28 6.53 -18.21 7.40
N LYS A 29 6.39 -17.97 8.71
CA LYS A 29 5.26 -18.48 9.49
C LYS A 29 3.94 -17.91 8.96
N PHE A 30 3.89 -16.60 8.73
CA PHE A 30 2.68 -15.95 8.23
C PHE A 30 2.28 -16.47 6.85
N ARG A 31 3.24 -16.69 5.93
CA ARG A 31 3.01 -17.31 4.61
C ARG A 31 2.49 -18.74 4.70
N HIS A 32 2.96 -19.49 5.70
CA HIS A 32 2.47 -20.84 5.95
C HIS A 32 1.00 -20.83 6.42
N ASP A 33 0.68 -19.96 7.39
CA ASP A 33 -0.64 -19.88 8.01
C ASP A 33 -1.68 -19.18 7.10
N PHE A 34 -1.25 -18.22 6.28
CA PHE A 34 -2.10 -17.41 5.39
C PHE A 34 -1.52 -17.38 3.98
N GLN A 35 -2.28 -17.86 3.00
CA GLN A 35 -1.82 -17.98 1.61
C GLN A 35 -2.26 -16.82 0.71
N THR A 36 -3.12 -15.93 1.20
CA THR A 36 -3.78 -14.91 0.36
C THR A 36 -3.46 -13.49 0.83
N PHE A 37 -2.27 -13.00 0.47
CA PHE A 37 -1.87 -11.61 0.68
C PHE A 37 -0.74 -11.23 -0.30
N ASP A 38 -0.58 -9.93 -0.51
CA ASP A 38 0.51 -9.37 -1.30
C ASP A 38 1.37 -8.44 -0.44
N ILE A 39 2.69 -8.53 -0.59
CA ILE A 39 3.62 -7.60 0.05
C ILE A 39 3.77 -6.39 -0.86
N ILE A 40 3.23 -5.25 -0.42
CA ILE A 40 3.21 -4.01 -1.22
C ILE A 40 4.26 -2.97 -0.80
N GLY A 41 5.07 -3.27 0.22
CA GLY A 41 6.08 -2.34 0.72
C GLY A 41 6.74 -2.80 2.02
N HIS A 42 7.47 -1.88 2.65
CA HIS A 42 8.14 -2.06 3.94
C HIS A 42 8.15 -0.76 4.74
N LEU A 43 8.33 -0.85 6.05
CA LEU A 43 8.52 0.32 6.90
C LEU A 43 9.96 0.85 6.75
N ALA A 44 10.09 2.15 6.60
CA ALA A 44 11.37 2.85 6.55
C ALA A 44 11.56 3.75 7.78
N GLN A 45 12.74 4.34 7.90
CA GLN A 45 12.98 5.39 8.88
C GLN A 45 12.04 6.58 8.64
N LYS A 46 11.67 7.29 9.70
CA LYS A 46 10.67 8.37 9.63
C LYS A 46 11.05 9.46 8.62
N GLU A 47 12.35 9.70 8.45
CA GLU A 47 12.92 10.73 7.59
C GLU A 47 12.65 10.47 6.10
N ALA A 48 12.42 9.21 5.70
CA ALA A 48 12.04 8.84 4.35
C ALA A 48 10.59 9.23 4.02
N GLY A 49 9.74 9.39 5.04
CA GLY A 49 8.32 9.67 4.86
C GLY A 49 7.56 8.51 4.20
N THR A 50 6.36 8.81 3.68
CA THR A 50 5.52 7.84 2.95
C THR A 50 5.63 8.12 1.46
N VAL A 51 6.25 7.20 0.73
CA VAL A 51 6.49 7.32 -0.72
C VAL A 51 5.97 6.10 -1.46
N LEU A 52 5.50 6.31 -2.69
CA LEU A 52 5.25 5.28 -3.67
C LEU A 52 6.45 5.20 -4.61
N VAL A 53 7.06 4.03 -4.72
CA VAL A 53 8.17 3.78 -5.65
C VAL A 53 7.56 3.31 -6.98
N LEU A 54 7.79 4.08 -8.04
CA LEU A 54 7.32 3.76 -9.39
C LEU A 54 8.21 2.68 -10.04
N PRO A 55 7.74 2.00 -11.12
CA PRO A 55 8.55 0.99 -11.82
C PRO A 55 9.90 1.49 -12.36
N ASP A 56 10.04 2.80 -12.58
CA ASP A 56 11.29 3.45 -12.99
C ASP A 56 12.22 3.83 -11.81
N GLY A 57 11.83 3.47 -10.58
CA GLY A 57 12.58 3.74 -9.36
C GLY A 57 12.36 5.13 -8.77
N ARG A 58 11.56 6.00 -9.41
CA ARG A 58 11.26 7.31 -8.82
C ARG A 58 10.35 7.18 -7.61
N GLU A 59 10.65 7.96 -6.59
CA GLU A 59 9.82 8.09 -5.40
C GLU A 59 8.84 9.25 -5.56
N MET A 60 7.56 8.95 -5.38
CA MET A 60 6.49 9.94 -5.36
C MET A 60 5.88 10.01 -3.95
N PRO A 61 5.91 11.17 -3.26
CA PRO A 61 5.28 11.31 -1.96
C PRO A 61 3.79 10.99 -2.02
N VAL A 62 3.32 10.12 -1.12
CA VAL A 62 1.91 9.78 -1.01
C VAL A 62 1.18 10.90 -0.28
N ARG A 63 0.09 11.40 -0.88
CA ARG A 63 -0.83 12.34 -0.23
C ARG A 63 -2.16 11.62 -0.03
N ALA A 64 -2.65 11.61 1.20
CA ALA A 64 -3.99 11.11 1.49
C ALA A 64 -5.02 11.97 0.77
N GLN A 65 -5.73 11.38 -0.19
CA GLN A 65 -6.84 12.03 -0.88
C GLN A 65 -8.17 11.74 -0.19
N GLY A 66 -8.35 10.49 0.27
CA GLY A 66 -9.48 10.01 1.07
C GLY A 66 -10.86 10.24 0.42
N TRP A 67 -11.89 9.58 0.96
CA TRP A 67 -13.24 10.06 0.69
C TRP A 67 -13.43 11.35 1.50
N ARG A 68 -13.74 12.45 0.83
CA ARG A 68 -14.24 13.64 1.53
C ARG A 68 -15.68 13.36 1.87
N GLU A 69 -16.04 13.49 3.14
CA GLU A 69 -17.45 13.68 3.51
C GLU A 69 -17.83 15.04 2.91
N GLU A 70 -18.68 15.04 1.88
CA GLU A 70 -19.44 16.24 1.56
C GLU A 70 -20.42 16.47 2.72
N GLU A 71 -20.35 17.65 3.37
CA GLU A 71 -21.49 18.20 4.10
C GLU A 71 -22.58 18.64 3.11
#